data_AF-A0A954WD38-F1
#
_entry.id   AF-A0A954WD38-F1
#
_cell.length_a   1.000
_cell.length_b   1.000
_cell.length_c   1.000
_cell.angle_alpha   90.00
_cell.angle_beta   90.00
_cell.angle_gamma   90.00
#
_symmetry.space_group_name_H-M   'P 1'
#
loop_
_entity.id
_entity.type
_entity.pdbx_description
1 polymer ?
#
loop_
_entity_poly.entity_id
_entity_poly.type
_entity_poly.pdbx_seq_one_letter_code
_entity_poly.pdbx_strand_id
1 'polypeptide(L)'
;MATVIRPTLNLEPSNNEQLLTREWLVTNGLGGYASGTVSNVATRRYHGLLIAALPAPFGRTLMLAHLSEQIRLADNDVVRLGGEEDSAGTLQLYGAEYLTDFWLEMGLPVWRYEIQG
;
A
#
# COMPACT_ATOMS: atom_id res chain seq x y z
N MET A 1 -3.78 12.15 27.56
CA MET A 1 -3.44 11.08 26.60
C MET A 1 -4.68 10.84 25.75
N ALA A 2 -4.67 11.21 24.48
CA ALA A 2 -5.78 10.90 23.58
C ALA A 2 -5.67 9.44 23.15
N THR A 3 -6.71 8.64 23.40
CA THR A 3 -6.83 7.28 22.89
C THR A 3 -6.89 7.36 21.36
N VAL A 4 -5.84 6.92 20.67
CA VAL A 4 -5.89 6.71 19.23
C VAL A 4 -6.76 5.49 18.99
N ILE A 5 -8.00 5.73 18.55
CA ILE A 5 -8.84 4.65 18.01
C ILE A 5 -8.15 4.21 16.72
N ARG A 6 -7.66 2.98 16.69
CA ARG A 6 -7.13 2.33 15.49
C ARG A 6 -8.31 1.60 14.84
N PRO A 7 -8.98 2.16 13.83
CA PRO A 7 -9.88 1.36 13.01
C PRO A 7 -9.00 0.36 12.25
N THR A 8 -8.76 -0.80 12.86
CA THR A 8 -8.08 -1.91 12.19
C THR A 8 -9.04 -2.46 11.16
N LEU A 9 -8.55 -2.60 9.94
CA LEU A 9 -9.27 -3.38 8.96
C LEU A 9 -9.17 -4.84 9.41
N ASN A 10 -10.28 -5.50 9.72
CA ASN A 10 -10.26 -6.95 9.97
C ASN A 10 -9.82 -7.63 8.66
N LEU A 11 -8.53 -7.93 8.58
CA LEU A 11 -7.88 -8.63 7.49
C LEU A 11 -7.68 -10.05 7.93
N GLU A 12 -8.07 -10.98 7.06
CA GLU A 12 -7.55 -12.34 7.11
C GLU A 12 -6.32 -12.35 6.20
N PRO A 13 -5.07 -12.38 6.72
CA PRO A 13 -3.86 -12.23 5.89
C PRO A 13 -3.70 -13.33 4.84
N SER A 14 -4.30 -14.50 5.06
CA SER A 14 -4.38 -15.60 4.10
C SER A 14 -5.36 -15.34 2.95
N ASN A 15 -6.19 -14.30 3.05
CA ASN A 15 -7.18 -13.93 2.05
C ASN A 15 -6.64 -12.84 1.12
N ASN A 16 -5.91 -13.28 0.08
CA ASN A 16 -5.36 -12.42 -0.97
C ASN A 16 -6.42 -11.52 -1.63
N GLU A 17 -7.67 -11.96 -1.72
CA GLU A 17 -8.76 -11.16 -2.30
C GLU A 17 -8.97 -9.87 -1.49
N GLN A 18 -8.95 -9.93 -0.15
CA GLN A 18 -9.11 -8.74 0.68
C GLN A 18 -7.94 -7.78 0.51
N LEU A 19 -6.72 -8.29 0.44
CA LEU A 19 -5.52 -7.47 0.23
C LEU A 19 -5.52 -6.76 -1.14
N LEU A 20 -6.18 -7.34 -2.14
CA LEU A 20 -6.29 -6.80 -3.50
C LEU A 20 -7.50 -5.89 -3.71
N THR A 21 -8.57 -6.04 -2.92
CA THR A 21 -9.84 -5.32 -3.12
C THR A 21 -10.08 -4.18 -2.13
N ARG A 22 -9.44 -4.22 -0.95
CA ARG A 22 -9.52 -3.13 0.04
C ARG A 22 -8.55 -2.03 -0.38
N GLU A 23 -9.05 -0.80 -0.48
CA GLU A 23 -8.31 0.36 -0.98
C GLU A 23 -8.16 1.43 0.10
N TRP A 24 -7.11 2.25 -0.02
CA TRP A 24 -6.87 3.44 0.77
C TRP A 24 -6.68 4.67 -0.13
N LEU A 25 -6.98 5.86 0.41
CA LEU A 25 -6.87 7.13 -0.29
C LEU A 25 -6.40 8.21 0.68
N VAL A 26 -5.31 8.89 0.32
CA VAL A 26 -4.78 10.07 1.01
C VAL A 26 -4.84 11.25 0.05
N THR A 27 -5.52 12.33 0.42
CA THR A 27 -5.58 13.55 -0.41
C THR A 27 -4.73 14.65 0.20
N ASN A 28 -4.15 15.50 -0.64
CA ASN A 28 -3.33 16.63 -0.19
C ASN A 28 -4.12 17.95 -0.06
N GLY A 29 -5.44 17.93 -0.25
CA GLY A 29 -6.31 19.11 -0.23
C GLY A 29 -6.17 20.06 -1.43
N LEU A 30 -5.22 19.83 -2.34
CA LEU A 30 -4.95 20.63 -3.54
C LEU A 30 -5.44 19.94 -4.82
N GLY A 31 -6.20 18.85 -4.68
CA GLY A 31 -6.69 18.01 -5.78
C GLY A 31 -5.76 16.86 -6.16
N GLY A 32 -4.56 16.78 -5.57
CA GLY A 32 -3.65 15.65 -5.68
C GLY A 32 -3.89 14.61 -4.57
N TYR A 33 -3.41 13.38 -4.80
CA TYR A 33 -3.63 12.27 -3.90
C TYR A 33 -2.62 11.13 -4.07
N ALA A 34 -2.65 10.22 -3.10
CA ALA A 34 -2.06 8.89 -3.17
C ALA A 34 -3.17 7.86 -2.89
N SER A 35 -3.19 6.75 -3.61
CA SER A 35 -4.12 5.65 -3.37
C SER A 35 -3.55 4.32 -3.84
N GLY A 36 -4.07 3.24 -3.26
CA GLY A 36 -3.65 1.90 -3.59
C GLY A 36 -4.50 0.86 -2.86
N THR A 37 -4.22 -0.41 -3.13
CA THR A 37 -4.75 -1.51 -2.34
C THR A 37 -3.98 -1.64 -1.02
N VAL A 38 -4.51 -2.41 -0.06
CA VAL A 38 -3.76 -2.78 1.14
C VAL A 38 -2.48 -3.53 0.80
N SER A 39 -2.46 -4.31 -0.28
CA SER A 39 -1.25 -4.98 -0.78
C SER A 39 -0.24 -4.07 -1.51
N ASN A 40 -0.54 -2.78 -1.69
CA ASN A 40 0.24 -1.85 -2.53
C ASN A 40 0.34 -2.21 -4.02
N VAL A 41 -0.43 -3.20 -4.50
CA VAL A 41 -0.53 -3.52 -5.92
C VAL A 41 -1.40 -2.49 -6.65
N ALA A 42 -0.91 -1.93 -7.75
CA ALA A 42 -1.66 -1.00 -8.60
C ALA A 42 -2.68 -1.73 -9.51
N THR A 43 -3.77 -2.24 -8.93
CA THR A 43 -4.82 -2.96 -9.68
C THR A 43 -5.76 -2.09 -10.52
N ARG A 44 -5.66 -0.75 -10.39
CA ARG A 44 -6.55 0.21 -11.06
C ARG A 44 -5.79 1.44 -11.54
N ARG A 45 -6.28 2.07 -12.61
CA ARG A 45 -5.66 3.23 -13.27
C ARG A 45 -5.44 4.44 -12.37
N TYR A 46 -6.21 4.57 -11.29
CA TYR A 46 -6.10 5.68 -10.35
C TYR A 46 -5.18 5.38 -9.16
N HIS A 47 -4.58 4.20 -9.06
CA HIS A 47 -3.61 3.91 -8.01
C HIS A 47 -2.26 4.57 -8.31
N GLY A 48 -1.61 5.05 -7.27
CA GLY A 48 -0.32 5.73 -7.34
C GLY A 48 0.05 6.35 -5.99
N LEU A 49 1.34 6.41 -5.68
CA LEU A 49 1.85 7.05 -4.46
C LEU A 49 1.92 8.58 -4.58
N LEU A 50 1.95 9.13 -5.80
CA LEU A 50 1.81 10.56 -6.02
C LEU A 50 1.13 10.84 -7.36
N ILE A 51 -0.12 11.27 -7.28
CA ILE A 51 -0.89 11.82 -8.40
C ILE A 51 -1.07 13.32 -8.15
N ALA A 52 -0.31 14.13 -8.87
CA ALA A 52 -0.33 15.58 -8.74
C ALA A 52 -1.47 16.18 -9.57
N ALA A 53 -2.22 17.12 -8.99
CA ALA A 53 -3.14 17.97 -9.75
C ALA A 53 -2.39 19.20 -10.26
N LEU A 54 -1.89 19.12 -11.50
CA LEU A 54 -1.18 20.19 -12.16
C LEU A 54 -2.15 21.17 -12.84
N PRO A 55 -1.79 22.46 -12.97
CA PRO A 55 -2.55 23.43 -13.74
C PRO A 55 -2.80 22.98 -15.19
N ALA A 56 -3.81 23.57 -15.82
CA ALA A 56 -4.07 23.34 -17.24
C ALA A 56 -2.81 23.61 -18.10
N PRO A 57 -2.52 22.79 -19.12
CA PRO A 57 -3.35 21.70 -19.66
C PRO A 57 -3.09 20.31 -19.05
N PHE A 58 -2.21 20.19 -18.04
CA PHE A 58 -1.66 18.90 -17.63
C PHE A 58 -2.63 18.03 -16.79
N GLY A 59 -3.44 18.66 -15.94
CA GLY A 59 -4.42 17.95 -15.13
C GLY A 59 -3.79 16.99 -14.11
N ARG A 60 -4.38 15.81 -13.91
CA ARG A 60 -3.86 14.82 -12.98
C ARG A 60 -2.72 14.03 -13.61
N THR A 61 -1.53 14.10 -13.01
CA THR A 61 -0.31 13.47 -13.51
C THR A 61 0.24 12.49 -12.49
N LEU A 62 0.47 11.25 -12.89
CA LEU A 62 1.16 10.25 -12.08
C LEU A 62 2.64 10.59 -12.01
N MET A 63 3.12 11.00 -10.85
CA MET A 63 4.51 11.35 -10.59
C MET A 63 5.29 10.22 -9.90
N LEU A 64 4.61 9.42 -9.08
CA LEU A 64 5.17 8.23 -8.45
C LEU A 64 4.14 7.11 -8.47
N ALA A 65 4.43 6.04 -9.23
CA ALA A 65 3.52 4.91 -9.41
C ALA A 65 3.51 3.97 -8.21
N HIS A 66 4.68 3.51 -7.79
CA HIS A 66 4.82 2.40 -6.85
C HIS A 66 6.17 2.49 -6.13
N LEU A 67 6.26 1.87 -4.95
CA LEU A 67 7.49 1.70 -4.18
C LEU A 67 7.65 0.21 -3.87
N SER A 68 8.80 -0.36 -4.25
CA SER A 68 9.18 -1.72 -3.90
C SER A 68 10.07 -1.70 -2.66
N GLU A 69 9.71 -2.50 -1.66
CA GLU A 69 10.41 -2.52 -0.37
C GLU A 69 10.96 -3.92 -0.11
N GLN A 70 12.16 -3.98 0.47
CA GLN A 70 12.79 -5.23 0.89
C GLN A 70 13.56 -5.02 2.19
N ILE A 71 13.52 -6.02 3.06
CA ILE A 71 14.22 -6.06 4.32
C ILE A 71 15.23 -7.20 4.25
N ARG A 72 16.49 -6.93 4.64
CA ARG A 72 17.51 -7.96 4.85
C ARG A 72 17.58 -8.29 6.32
N LEU A 73 17.41 -9.57 6.66
CA LEU A 73 17.45 -10.09 8.02
C LEU A 73 18.88 -10.42 8.46
N ALA A 74 19.05 -10.73 9.74
CA ALA A 74 20.36 -10.98 10.35
C ALA A 74 21.06 -12.25 9.80
N ASP A 75 20.28 -13.23 9.35
CA ASP A 75 20.73 -14.44 8.66
C ASP A 75 21.05 -14.23 7.16
N ASN A 76 20.88 -13.00 6.67
CA ASN A 76 20.97 -12.57 5.27
C ASN A 76 19.77 -12.90 4.38
N ASP A 77 18.70 -13.49 4.93
CA ASP A 77 17.47 -13.68 4.18
C ASP A 77 16.89 -12.33 3.77
N VAL A 78 16.25 -12.30 2.59
CA VAL A 78 15.63 -11.08 2.05
C VAL A 78 14.13 -11.31 1.95
N VAL A 79 13.38 -10.49 2.68
CA VAL A 79 11.92 -10.46 2.62
C VAL A 79 11.51 -9.24 1.81
N ARG A 80 10.69 -9.45 0.79
CA ARG A 80 10.05 -8.37 0.03
C ARG A 80 8.69 -8.05 0.65
N LEU A 81 8.30 -6.79 0.63
CA LEU A 81 7.04 -6.32 1.18
C LEU A 81 6.20 -5.66 0.08
N GLY A 82 4.87 -5.69 0.29
CA GLY A 82 3.92 -5.07 -0.62
C GLY A 82 3.55 -6.00 -1.77
N GLY A 83 3.38 -5.47 -2.97
CA GLY A 83 2.99 -6.29 -4.09
C GLY A 83 3.17 -5.59 -5.42
N GLU A 84 3.39 -6.39 -6.45
CA GLU A 84 3.73 -5.93 -7.79
C GLU A 84 2.97 -6.73 -8.83
N GLU A 85 2.73 -6.11 -9.98
CA GLU A 85 2.36 -6.82 -11.19
C GLU A 85 3.65 -7.14 -11.96
N ASP A 86 3.89 -8.42 -12.24
CA ASP A 86 5.04 -8.83 -13.03
C ASP A 86 4.83 -8.57 -14.54
N SER A 87 5.87 -8.81 -15.35
CA SER A 87 5.80 -8.59 -16.80
C SER A 87 4.78 -9.48 -17.52
N ALA A 88 4.27 -10.54 -16.88
CA ALA A 88 3.24 -11.41 -17.42
C ALA A 88 1.82 -10.99 -16.97
N GLY A 89 1.70 -9.93 -16.19
CA GLY A 89 0.43 -9.45 -15.63
C GLY A 89 -0.02 -10.22 -14.39
N THR A 90 0.86 -11.02 -13.78
CA THR A 90 0.54 -11.76 -12.55
C THR A 90 0.74 -10.86 -11.34
N LEU A 91 -0.27 -10.78 -10.48
CA LEU A 91 -0.19 -10.04 -9.24
C LEU A 91 0.54 -10.87 -8.18
N GLN A 92 1.65 -10.35 -7.69
CA GLN A 92 2.47 -10.94 -6.64
C GLN A 92 2.25 -10.17 -5.34
N LEU A 93 1.91 -10.88 -4.26
CA LEU A 93 1.72 -10.30 -2.93
C LEU A 93 2.88 -10.73 -2.02
N TYR A 94 3.94 -9.94 -2.00
CA TYR A 94 5.13 -10.25 -1.23
C TYR A 94 4.95 -9.92 0.25
N GLY A 95 5.26 -10.90 1.11
CA GLY A 95 5.19 -10.73 2.55
C GLY A 95 3.77 -10.53 3.08
N ALA A 96 2.76 -10.92 2.31
CA ALA A 96 1.37 -10.95 2.76
C ALA A 96 1.18 -11.89 3.96
N GLU A 97 1.96 -12.97 4.00
CA GLU A 97 2.04 -13.92 5.11
C GLU A 97 2.60 -13.29 6.40
N TYR A 98 3.33 -12.18 6.30
CA TYR A 98 3.88 -11.46 7.45
C TYR A 98 3.04 -10.25 7.86
N LEU A 99 2.04 -9.84 7.06
CA LEU A 99 1.21 -8.68 7.35
C LEU A 99 0.19 -9.01 8.45
N THR A 100 0.34 -8.38 9.62
CA THR A 100 -0.52 -8.64 10.78
C THR A 100 -1.60 -7.57 10.98
N ASP A 101 -1.29 -6.30 10.69
CA ASP A 101 -2.24 -5.21 10.82
C ASP A 101 -2.15 -4.21 9.66
N PHE A 102 -3.29 -3.64 9.30
CA PHE A 102 -3.41 -2.43 8.49
C PHE A 102 -4.40 -1.46 9.14
N TRP A 103 -4.02 -0.19 9.23
CA TRP A 103 -4.90 0.87 9.72
C TRP A 103 -4.55 2.22 9.09
N LEU A 104 -5.42 3.20 9.32
CA LEU A 104 -5.13 4.60 8.99
C LEU A 104 -4.78 5.36 10.27
N GLU A 105 -3.62 6.01 10.30
CA GLU A 105 -3.21 6.92 11.36
C GLU A 105 -3.27 8.35 10.83
N MET A 106 -4.21 9.16 11.33
CA MET A 106 -4.48 10.51 10.80
C MET A 106 -4.74 10.52 9.28
N GLY A 107 -5.34 9.43 8.76
CA GLY A 107 -5.61 9.24 7.34
C GLY A 107 -4.45 8.66 6.53
N LEU A 108 -3.25 8.53 7.10
CA LEU A 108 -2.10 7.92 6.44
C LEU A 108 -2.16 6.38 6.59
N PRO A 109 -1.94 5.61 5.51
CA PRO A 109 -1.92 4.16 5.59
C PRO A 109 -0.70 3.68 6.37
N VAL A 110 -0.92 2.75 7.29
CA VAL A 110 0.13 2.12 8.10
C VAL A 110 -0.02 0.61 8.03
N TRP A 111 1.10 -0.06 7.78
CA TRP A 111 1.22 -1.51 7.75
C TRP A 111 2.08 -1.97 8.92
N ARG A 112 1.70 -3.08 9.55
CA ARG A 112 2.57 -3.81 10.48
C ARG A 112 2.86 -5.18 9.92
N TYR A 113 4.15 -5.49 9.85
CA TYR A 113 4.65 -6.82 9.52
C TYR A 113 5.31 -7.45 10.74
N GLU A 114 5.13 -8.74 10.92
CA GLU A 114 5.80 -9.55 11.93
C GLU A 114 6.59 -10.66 11.22
N ILE A 115 7.92 -10.61 11.33
CA ILE A 115 8.85 -11.47 10.59
C ILE A 115 9.79 -12.10 11.63
N GLN A 116 9.82 -13.42 11.70
CA GLN A 116 10.64 -14.20 12.65
C GLN A 116 10.35 -13.97 14.15
N GLY A 117 9.19 -13.39 14.49
CA GLY A 117 8.74 -13.18 15.88
C GLY A 117 9.30 -11.91 16.51
#